data_AF-A0A8C4TFR4-F1
#
_entry.id   AF-A0A8C4TFR4-F1
#
_cell.length_a   1.000
_cell.length_b   1.000
_cell.length_c   1.000
_cell.angle_alpha   90.00
_cell.angle_beta   90.00
_cell.angle_gamma   90.00
#
_symmetry.space_group_name_H-M   'P 1'
#
loop_
_entity.id
_entity.type
_entity.pdbx_description
1 polymer ?
#
loop_
_entity_poly.entity_id
_entity_poly.type
_entity_poly.pdbx_seq_one_letter_code
_entity_poly.pdbx_strand_id
1 'polypeptide(L)'
;MAGRDEHGIKTGYYNFQVKLKVSEEGDLKHLPPTIQIGAIRGIIFYSGQPKMCRKCEQEGHVAADCKQEKCKNCGELGHLTRNCREKIMCHLCGEKTHSFRSCPLSYEKCKNCGELGHLTRNCREKIMCHLCGEKTHSFRSCPLSYRKGGTGDQESTTF
;
A
#
# COMPACT_ATOMS: atom_id res chain seq x y z
N MET A 1 -21.72 -0.77 3.27
CA MET A 1 -22.03 -1.35 1.94
C MET A 1 -21.29 -0.53 0.89
N ALA A 2 -20.75 -1.16 -0.16
CA ALA A 2 -20.17 -0.41 -1.29
C ALA A 2 -21.30 0.36 -1.99
N GLY A 3 -21.14 1.67 -2.19
CA GLY A 3 -22.06 2.47 -2.98
C GLY A 3 -22.13 1.92 -4.40
N ARG A 4 -23.35 1.76 -4.91
CA ARG A 4 -23.62 1.53 -6.34
C ARG A 4 -24.32 2.77 -6.86
N ASP A 5 -23.98 3.19 -8.08
CA ASP A 5 -24.75 4.21 -8.78
C ASP A 5 -26.07 3.64 -9.32
N GLU A 6 -26.86 4.51 -9.95
CA GLU A 6 -28.12 4.17 -10.62
C GLU A 6 -27.98 3.11 -11.72
N HIS A 7 -26.77 2.89 -12.24
CA HIS A 7 -26.46 1.90 -13.25
C HIS A 7 -25.86 0.60 -12.66
N GLY A 8 -25.83 0.48 -11.33
CA GLY A 8 -25.31 -0.70 -10.63
C GLY A 8 -23.79 -0.81 -10.64
N ILE A 9 -23.07 0.20 -11.13
CA ILE A 9 -21.61 0.25 -11.14
C ILE A 9 -21.15 0.56 -9.71
N LYS A 10 -20.17 -0.20 -9.22
CA LYS A 10 -19.55 0.05 -7.92
C LYS A 10 -18.73 1.33 -8.00
N THR A 11 -19.14 2.37 -7.30
CA THR A 11 -18.52 3.70 -7.38
C THR A 11 -17.22 3.81 -6.59
N GLY A 12 -16.76 2.74 -5.95
CA GLY A 12 -15.54 2.74 -5.13
C GLY A 12 -15.69 3.45 -3.78
N TYR A 13 -16.85 4.03 -3.48
CA TYR A 13 -17.17 4.63 -2.19
C TYR A 13 -17.78 3.60 -1.24
N TYR A 14 -17.41 3.70 0.03
CA TYR A 14 -17.93 2.84 1.08
C TYR A 14 -18.43 3.72 2.22
N ASN A 15 -19.68 3.52 2.62
CA ASN A 15 -20.27 4.22 3.75
C ASN A 15 -20.19 3.35 5.00
N PHE A 16 -19.74 3.95 6.10
CA PHE A 16 -19.60 3.32 7.41
C PHE A 16 -20.15 4.26 8.48
N GLN A 17 -20.76 3.68 9.52
CA GLN A 17 -21.08 4.41 10.74
C GLN A 17 -19.88 4.28 11.69
N VAL A 18 -19.36 5.41 12.17
CA VAL A 18 -18.21 5.46 13.07
C VAL A 18 -18.52 6.35 14.27
N LYS A 19 -18.07 5.94 15.45
CA LYS A 19 -18.15 6.75 16.67
C LYS A 19 -16.79 7.39 16.91
N LEU A 20 -16.72 8.72 16.83
CA LEU A 20 -15.50 9.46 17.13
C LEU A 20 -15.24 9.43 18.64
N LYS A 21 -13.96 9.34 19.02
CA LYS A 21 -13.54 9.39 20.42
C LYS A 21 -13.44 10.86 20.85
N VAL A 22 -13.81 11.13 22.09
CA VAL A 22 -13.60 12.43 22.73
C VAL A 22 -12.25 12.39 23.44
N SER A 23 -11.44 13.44 23.28
CA SER A 23 -10.20 13.68 24.01
C SER A 23 -10.50 13.99 25.49
N GLU A 24 -9.50 13.88 26.35
CA GLU A 24 -9.61 14.24 27.77
C GLU A 24 -10.00 15.73 27.96
N GLU A 25 -9.68 16.57 26.97
CA GLU A 25 -10.01 18.00 26.91
C GLU A 25 -11.45 18.30 26.44
N GLY A 26 -12.24 17.26 26.11
CA GLY A 26 -13.62 17.42 25.63
C GLY A 26 -13.75 17.57 24.10
N ASP A 27 -12.64 17.71 23.37
CA ASP A 27 -12.64 17.84 21.92
C ASP A 27 -12.84 16.51 21.19
N LEU A 28 -13.51 16.53 20.04
CA LEU A 28 -13.66 15.36 19.19
C LEU A 28 -12.35 15.05 18.46
N LYS A 29 -11.85 13.81 18.59
CA LYS A 29 -10.73 13.32 17.78
C LYS A 29 -11.23 13.01 16.37
N HIS A 30 -11.04 13.95 15.46
CA HIS A 30 -11.40 13.82 14.06
C HIS A 30 -10.52 12.79 13.34
N LEU A 31 -11.11 12.07 12.39
CA LEU A 31 -10.38 11.15 11.53
C LEU A 31 -9.62 11.94 10.46
N PRO A 32 -8.39 11.54 10.09
CA PRO A 32 -7.65 12.21 9.04
C PRO A 32 -8.39 12.14 7.70
N PRO A 33 -8.28 13.16 6.85
CA PRO A 33 -8.95 13.21 5.55
C PRO A 33 -8.43 12.17 4.56
N THR A 34 -7.22 11.67 4.77
CA THR A 34 -6.63 10.62 3.94
C THR A 34 -6.17 9.49 4.85
N ILE A 35 -6.58 8.26 4.53
CA ILE A 35 -6.09 7.07 5.22
C ILE A 35 -5.25 6.23 4.28
N GLN A 36 -4.25 5.58 4.85
CA GLN A 36 -3.45 4.56 4.17
C GLN A 36 -3.46 3.32 5.03
N ILE A 37 -4.24 2.31 4.62
CA ILE A 37 -4.37 1.03 5.30
C ILE A 37 -3.81 -0.04 4.38
N GLY A 38 -2.57 -0.44 4.64
CA GLY A 38 -1.83 -1.33 3.77
C GLY A 38 -1.64 -0.76 2.36
N ALA A 39 -2.17 -1.45 1.33
CA ALA A 39 -2.14 -0.97 -0.06
C ALA A 39 -3.25 0.03 -0.40
N ILE A 40 -4.29 0.13 0.44
CA ILE A 40 -5.45 0.96 0.15
C ILE A 40 -5.19 2.38 0.64
N ARG A 41 -5.23 3.33 -0.28
CA ARG A 41 -5.27 4.75 0.03
C ARG A 41 -6.67 5.27 -0.24
N GLY A 42 -7.33 5.74 0.81
CA GLY A 42 -8.71 6.22 0.77
C GLY A 42 -8.81 7.67 1.21
N ILE A 43 -9.85 8.35 0.74
CA ILE A 43 -10.26 9.67 1.23
C ILE A 43 -11.47 9.47 2.12
N ILE A 44 -11.43 10.01 3.33
CA ILE A 44 -12.56 10.01 4.25
C ILE A 44 -13.26 11.36 4.14
N PHE A 45 -14.59 11.31 4.02
CA PHE A 45 -15.45 12.48 4.04
C PHE A 45 -16.60 12.26 5.03
N TYR A 46 -16.84 13.23 5.91
CA TYR A 46 -18.00 13.27 6.79
C TYR A 46 -18.36 14.70 7.20
N SER A 47 -19.60 14.91 7.63
CA SER A 47 -20.08 16.22 8.08
C SER A 47 -19.34 16.69 9.33
N GLY A 48 -18.89 17.95 9.34
CA GLY A 48 -18.11 18.52 10.45
C GLY A 48 -16.64 18.13 10.44
N GLN A 49 -16.13 17.51 9.37
CA GLN A 49 -14.70 17.27 9.22
C GLN A 49 -13.95 18.61 9.06
N PRO A 50 -12.87 18.83 9.82
CA PRO A 50 -12.08 20.05 9.71
C PRO A 50 -11.44 20.16 8.32
N LYS A 51 -11.32 21.40 7.81
CA LYS A 51 -10.66 21.69 6.53
C LYS A 51 -9.15 21.53 6.67
N MET A 52 -8.70 20.28 6.61
CA MET A 52 -7.29 19.91 6.67
C MET A 52 -6.74 19.63 5.27
N CYS A 53 -5.46 19.95 5.08
CA CYS A 53 -4.73 19.64 3.86
C CYS A 53 -4.62 18.12 3.67
N ARG A 54 -5.02 17.61 2.49
CA ARG A 54 -4.97 16.17 2.18
C ARG A 54 -3.54 15.61 1.98
N LYS A 55 -2.52 16.47 1.95
CA LYS A 55 -1.11 16.07 1.78
C LYS A 55 -0.37 15.98 3.13
N CYS A 56 -0.47 17.02 3.95
CA CYS A 56 0.25 17.13 5.22
C CYS A 56 -0.64 17.06 6.46
N GLU A 57 -1.97 17.00 6.30
CA GLU A 57 -2.97 16.92 7.39
C GLU A 57 -3.00 18.13 8.32
N GLN A 58 -2.34 19.23 7.94
CA GLN A 58 -2.41 20.49 8.68
C GLN A 58 -3.57 21.37 8.20
N GLU A 59 -4.06 22.21 9.10
CA GLU A 59 -5.07 23.23 8.82
C GLU A 59 -4.49 24.50 8.14
N GLY A 60 -5.36 25.40 7.71
CA GLY A 60 -4.99 26.70 7.14
C GLY A 60 -4.66 26.73 5.65
N HIS A 61 -4.59 25.58 4.96
CA HIS A 61 -4.35 25.53 3.51
C HIS A 61 -4.92 24.27 2.83
N VAL A 62 -5.04 24.32 1.50
CA VAL A 62 -5.47 23.18 0.68
C VAL A 62 -4.27 22.45 0.06
N ALA A 63 -4.50 21.26 -0.49
CA ALA A 63 -3.43 20.44 -1.07
C ALA A 63 -2.69 21.11 -2.25
N ALA A 64 -3.31 22.06 -2.94
CA ALA A 64 -2.68 22.82 -4.02
C ALA A 64 -1.56 23.73 -3.49
N ASP A 65 -1.84 24.45 -2.40
CA ASP A 65 -0.91 25.40 -1.76
C ASP A 65 0.03 24.75 -0.74
N CYS A 66 -0.03 23.43 -0.59
CA CYS A 66 0.79 22.70 0.37
C CYS A 66 2.26 22.65 -0.09
N LYS A 67 3.12 23.33 0.65
CA LYS A 67 4.58 23.31 0.47
C LYS A 67 5.28 22.23 1.30
N GLN A 68 4.53 21.50 2.12
CA GLN A 68 5.10 20.51 3.02
C GLN A 68 5.20 19.14 2.37
N GLU A 69 6.32 18.49 2.62
CA GLU A 69 6.57 17.12 2.18
C GLU A 69 6.33 16.18 3.35
N LYS A 70 5.25 15.40 3.26
CA LYS A 70 4.96 14.32 4.21
C LYS A 70 5.64 13.03 3.78
N CYS A 71 6.47 12.48 4.65
CA CYS A 71 7.15 11.22 4.40
C CYS A 71 6.14 10.07 4.41
N LYS A 72 6.05 9.33 3.30
CA LYS A 72 5.15 8.17 3.20
C LYS A 72 5.62 6.96 4.01
N ASN A 73 6.83 6.98 4.58
CA ASN A 73 7.34 5.88 5.41
C ASN A 73 7.01 6.11 6.88
N CYS A 74 7.54 7.18 7.49
CA CYS A 74 7.32 7.46 8.91
C CYS A 74 6.10 8.33 9.21
N GLY A 75 5.54 9.03 8.21
CA GLY A 75 4.43 9.97 8.40
C GLY A 75 4.85 11.39 8.80
N GLU A 76 6.12 11.62 9.12
CA GLU A 76 6.63 12.93 9.54
C GLU A 76 6.74 13.92 8.37
N LEU A 77 6.68 15.21 8.72
CA LEU A 77 6.80 16.32 7.77
C LEU A 77 8.26 16.75 7.59
N GLY A 78 8.55 17.41 6.47
CA GLY A 78 9.85 18.04 6.20
C GLY A 78 10.84 17.17 5.41
N HIS A 79 10.44 15.97 4.97
CA HIS A 79 11.28 15.15 4.09
C HIS A 79 10.48 14.17 3.22
N LEU A 80 11.05 13.82 2.07
CA LEU A 80 10.58 12.74 1.22
C LEU A 80 10.98 11.37 1.76
N THR A 81 10.22 10.34 1.37
CA THR A 81 10.52 8.94 1.72
C THR A 81 11.95 8.51 1.38
N ARG A 82 12.55 9.04 0.31
CA ARG A 82 13.94 8.74 -0.08
C ARG A 82 14.97 9.22 0.96
N ASN A 83 14.65 10.29 1.67
CA ASN A 83 15.53 10.93 2.65
C ASN A 83 15.14 10.53 4.09
N CYS A 84 14.24 9.56 4.24
CA CYS A 84 13.78 9.10 5.55
C CYS A 84 14.86 8.25 6.23
N ARG A 85 15.28 8.66 7.44
CA ARG A 85 16.24 7.92 8.26
C ARG A 85 15.58 6.94 9.23
N GLU A 86 14.25 6.99 9.32
CA GLU A 86 13.48 6.10 10.17
C GLU A 86 13.37 4.69 9.58
N LYS A 87 13.22 3.69 10.45
CA LYS A 87 12.94 2.31 10.04
C LYS A 87 11.64 2.23 9.26
N ILE A 88 11.54 1.22 8.40
CA ILE A 88 10.35 1.03 7.59
C ILE A 88 9.13 0.70 8.46
N MET A 89 8.07 1.50 8.33
CA MET A 89 6.84 1.31 9.08
C MET A 89 5.79 0.59 8.23
N CYS A 90 5.09 -0.37 8.83
CA CYS A 90 3.95 -1.03 8.22
C CYS A 90 2.69 -0.18 8.40
N HIS A 91 2.11 0.30 7.30
CA HIS A 91 0.85 1.05 7.32
C HIS A 91 -0.40 0.20 7.55
N LEU A 92 -0.26 -1.09 7.85
CA LEU A 92 -1.39 -1.93 8.23
C LEU A 92 -1.42 -2.19 9.73
N CYS A 93 -0.28 -2.56 10.32
CA CYS A 93 -0.20 -2.89 11.75
C CYS A 93 0.56 -1.87 12.60
N GLY A 94 1.22 -0.88 11.99
CA GLY A 94 1.99 0.17 12.70
C GLY A 94 3.42 -0.22 13.07
N GLU A 95 3.81 -1.49 12.90
CA GLU A 95 5.13 -2.00 13.28
C GLU A 95 6.27 -1.40 12.44
N LYS A 96 7.39 -1.03 13.07
CA LYS A 96 8.59 -0.45 12.42
C LYS A 96 9.63 -1.50 11.96
N THR A 97 9.24 -2.77 11.91
CA THR A 97 10.15 -3.90 11.60
C THR A 97 10.04 -4.35 10.14
N HIS A 98 8.92 -4.05 9.47
CA HIS A 98 8.63 -4.53 8.14
C HIS A 98 7.74 -3.55 7.38
N SER A 99 7.77 -3.62 6.06
CA SER A 99 6.81 -2.89 5.21
C SER A 99 5.49 -3.65 5.11
N PHE A 100 4.41 -2.98 4.68
CA PHE A 100 3.13 -3.63 4.36
C PHE A 100 3.29 -4.93 3.54
N ARG A 101 4.29 -4.95 2.64
CA ARG A 101 4.56 -6.08 1.75
C ARG A 101 4.94 -7.35 2.50
N SER A 102 5.55 -7.20 3.66
CA SER A 102 6.00 -8.30 4.52
C SER A 102 5.22 -8.34 5.82
N CYS A 103 4.00 -7.77 5.84
CA CYS A 103 3.17 -7.74 7.03
C CYS A 103 2.58 -9.11 7.34
N PRO A 104 2.80 -9.65 8.56
CA PRO A 104 2.22 -10.92 9.00
C PRO A 104 0.70 -10.85 9.21
N LEU A 105 0.13 -9.64 9.19
CA LEU A 105 -1.30 -9.39 9.37
C LEU A 105 -1.97 -8.99 8.04
N SER A 106 -1.31 -9.22 6.90
CA SER A 106 -1.88 -8.90 5.60
C SER A 106 -3.26 -9.57 5.42
N TYR A 107 -4.27 -8.78 5.12
CA TYR A 107 -5.63 -9.25 4.84
C TYR A 107 -5.76 -9.89 3.46
N GLU A 108 -4.74 -9.77 2.61
CA GLU A 108 -4.75 -10.42 1.30
C GLU A 108 -4.60 -11.93 1.48
N LYS A 109 -5.62 -12.68 1.04
CA LYS A 109 -5.53 -14.14 0.97
C LYS A 109 -4.43 -14.52 -0.02
N CYS A 110 -3.46 -15.30 0.45
CA CYS A 110 -2.40 -15.81 -0.40
C CYS A 110 -3.01 -16.67 -1.51
N LYS A 111 -2.78 -16.30 -2.78
CA LYS A 111 -3.29 -17.07 -3.93
C LYS A 111 -2.66 -18.45 -4.07
N ASN A 112 -1.58 -18.68 -3.33
CA ASN A 112 -0.76 -19.87 -3.45
C ASN A 112 -1.11 -20.95 -2.40
N CYS A 113 -1.22 -20.56 -1.12
CA CYS A 113 -1.58 -21.47 -0.04
C CYS A 113 -3.00 -21.27 0.51
N GLY A 114 -3.67 -20.16 0.20
CA GLY A 114 -5.01 -19.85 0.71
C GLY A 114 -5.05 -19.21 2.11
N GLU A 115 -3.89 -19.11 2.79
CA GLU A 115 -3.78 -18.54 4.13
C GLU A 115 -3.69 -17.00 4.11
N LEU A 116 -4.10 -16.38 5.22
CA LEU A 116 -3.94 -14.95 5.48
C LEU A 116 -2.57 -14.65 6.09
N GLY A 117 -2.26 -13.37 6.24
CA GLY A 117 -1.08 -12.93 6.96
C GLY A 117 0.20 -12.89 6.12
N HIS A 118 0.13 -13.09 4.81
CA HIS A 118 1.26 -12.81 3.91
C HIS A 118 0.80 -12.59 2.48
N LEU A 119 1.60 -11.83 1.71
CA LEU A 119 1.40 -11.71 0.28
C LEU A 119 1.80 -13.01 -0.45
N THR A 120 1.15 -13.30 -1.57
CA THR A 120 1.45 -14.48 -2.42
C THR A 120 2.94 -14.65 -2.72
N ARG A 121 3.67 -13.55 -2.97
CA ARG A 121 5.12 -13.56 -3.20
C ARG A 121 5.99 -13.96 -2.00
N ASN A 122 5.45 -13.87 -0.80
CA ASN A 122 6.12 -14.18 0.47
C ASN A 122 5.63 -15.51 1.06
N CYS A 123 4.86 -16.28 0.28
CA CYS A 123 4.38 -17.59 0.68
C CYS A 123 5.53 -18.60 0.71
N ARG A 124 5.76 -19.23 1.87
CA ARG A 124 6.83 -20.22 2.07
C ARG A 124 6.45 -21.63 1.62
N GLU A 125 5.15 -21.93 1.58
CA GLU A 125 4.66 -23.32 1.51
C GLU A 125 4.56 -23.90 0.10
N LYS A 126 4.37 -23.09 -0.95
CA LYS A 126 3.95 -23.64 -2.26
C LYS A 126 4.47 -22.86 -3.47
N ILE A 127 5.71 -22.41 -3.53
CA ILE A 127 6.14 -21.57 -4.65
C ILE A 127 6.05 -22.35 -5.99
N MET A 128 4.94 -22.18 -6.73
CA MET A 128 4.69 -22.80 -8.03
C MET A 128 5.31 -21.95 -9.13
N CYS A 129 6.12 -22.57 -9.96
CA CYS A 129 6.63 -21.97 -11.17
C CYS A 129 5.56 -22.02 -12.26
N HIS A 130 5.01 -20.87 -12.65
CA HIS A 130 4.06 -20.79 -13.76
C HIS A 130 4.66 -21.08 -15.14
N LEU A 131 6.00 -21.21 -15.25
CA LEU A 131 6.68 -21.56 -16.49
C LEU A 131 6.83 -23.07 -16.68
N CYS A 132 7.08 -23.83 -15.61
CA CYS A 132 7.32 -25.28 -15.69
C CYS A 132 6.35 -26.14 -14.86
N GLY A 133 5.46 -25.53 -14.07
CA GLY A 133 4.47 -26.22 -13.23
C GLY A 133 5.00 -26.74 -11.88
N GLU A 134 6.32 -26.75 -11.68
CA GLU A 134 6.96 -27.29 -10.47
C GLU A 134 6.66 -26.44 -9.22
N LYS A 135 6.38 -27.10 -8.09
CA LYS A 135 6.02 -26.44 -6.80
C LYS A 135 7.21 -26.11 -5.90
N THR A 136 8.42 -26.19 -6.44
CA THR A 136 9.68 -26.08 -5.68
C THR A 136 10.34 -24.71 -5.78
N HIS A 137 9.95 -23.87 -6.74
CA HIS A 137 10.61 -22.59 -7.01
C HIS A 137 9.69 -21.59 -7.73
N SER A 138 10.00 -20.29 -7.61
CA SER A 138 9.22 -19.24 -8.28
C SER A 138 9.61 -19.10 -9.74
N PHE A 139 8.76 -18.47 -10.55
CA PHE A 139 9.11 -18.10 -11.94
C PHE A 139 10.50 -17.45 -12.06
N ARG A 140 10.89 -16.59 -11.11
CA ARG A 140 12.21 -15.91 -11.11
C ARG A 140 13.39 -16.82 -10.78
N SER A 141 13.12 -17.91 -10.08
CA SER A 141 14.10 -18.91 -9.69
C SER A 141 14.01 -20.16 -10.59
N CYS A 142 13.30 -20.05 -11.71
CA CYS A 142 13.13 -21.15 -12.63
C CYS A 142 14.37 -21.31 -13.50
N PRO A 143 15.01 -22.49 -13.54
CA PRO A 143 16.16 -22.73 -14.41
C PRO A 143 15.81 -22.57 -15.91
N LEU A 144 14.52 -22.60 -16.27
CA LEU A 144 14.04 -22.35 -17.65
C LEU A 144 13.79 -20.87 -17.96
N SER A 145 13.80 -19.98 -16.96
CA SER A 145 13.51 -18.54 -17.14
C SER A 145 14.63 -17.77 -17.83
N TYR A 146 15.89 -18.20 -17.67
CA TYR A 146 17.07 -17.51 -18.22
C TYR A 146 17.23 -17.68 -19.75
N ARG A 147 16.48 -18.58 -20.41
CA ARG A 147 16.60 -18.80 -21.86
C ARG A 147 15.68 -17.94 -22.73
N LYS A 148 14.79 -17.12 -22.15
CA LYS A 148 13.77 -16.35 -22.91
C LYS A 148 13.85 -14.82 -22.69
N GLY A 149 15.05 -14.26 -22.87
CA GLY A 149 15.25 -12.85 -23.22
C GLY A 149 16.75 -12.57 -23.38
N GLY A 150 17.35 -12.28 -24.54
CA GLY A 150 16.88 -12.01 -25.90
C GLY A 150 17.61 -10.76 -26.40
N THR A 151 18.56 -10.87 -27.35
CA THR A 151 19.09 -9.74 -28.16
C THR A 151 19.67 -10.25 -29.47
N GLY A 152 19.34 -9.57 -30.57
CA GLY A 152 19.98 -9.73 -31.87
C GLY A 152 21.43 -9.25 -31.90
N ASP A 153 22.11 -9.72 -32.95
CA ASP A 153 23.12 -9.09 -33.79
C ASP A 153 24.33 -8.39 -33.13
N GLN A 154 25.52 -8.97 -33.33
CA GLN A 154 26.65 -8.28 -33.97
C GLN A 154 27.76 -9.29 -34.29
N GLU A 155 27.78 -9.77 -35.53
CA GLU A 155 28.98 -10.34 -36.15
C GLU A 155 30.07 -9.26 -36.19
N SER A 156 31.24 -9.57 -35.63
CA SER A 156 32.44 -8.75 -35.76
C SER A 156 33.45 -9.56 -36.57
N THR A 157 33.37 -9.44 -37.89
CA THR A 157 34.43 -9.84 -38.82
C THR A 157 35.47 -8.74 -38.84
N THR A 158 36.69 -9.03 -38.41
CA THR A 158 37.85 -8.17 -38.67
C THR A 158 39.10 -9.03 -38.82
N PHE A 159 39.54 -9.09 -40.08
CA PHE A 159 40.82 -9.51 -40.69
C PHE A 159 41.52 -10.80 -40.23
#